data_AF-A0A024P5D5-F1
#
_entry.id   AF-A0A024P5D5-F1
#
_cell.length_a   1.000
_cell.length_b   1.000
_cell.length_c   1.000
_cell.angle_alpha   90.00
_cell.angle_beta   90.00
_cell.angle_gamma   90.00
#
_symmetry.space_group_name_H-M   'P 1'
#
loop_
_entity.id
_entity.type
_entity.pdbx_description
1 polymer ?
#
loop_
_entity_poly.entity_id
_entity_poly.type
_entity_poly.pdbx_seq_one_letter_code
_entity_poly.pdbx_strand_id
1 'polypeptide(L)'
;MKKIYSVLVLFAIFVVIGYMDSPNQKPEDSIHYPLSTDEKEKETVAVEGNSAFTTMELELVQEGTKMVDGAKVEAYREYEIYINSDGKVIKKVPTDHYQYLKYKD
;
A
#
# COMPACT_ATOMS: atom_id res chain seq x y z
N MET A 1 -15.16 48.99 -0.54
CA MET A 1 -15.88 47.87 0.12
C MET A 1 -15.93 46.59 -0.71
N LYS A 2 -16.11 46.58 -2.06
CA LYS A 2 -16.09 45.33 -2.85
C LYS A 2 -14.79 44.51 -2.79
N LYS A 3 -13.62 45.16 -2.65
CA LYS A 3 -12.31 44.50 -2.60
C LYS A 3 -12.09 43.68 -1.31
N ILE A 4 -12.72 44.10 -0.19
CA ILE A 4 -12.56 43.39 1.09
C ILE A 4 -13.28 42.04 1.07
N TYR A 5 -14.41 41.93 0.35
CA TYR A 5 -15.11 40.65 0.17
C TYR A 5 -14.29 39.66 -0.64
N SER A 6 -13.53 40.14 -1.63
CA SER A 6 -12.64 39.28 -2.42
C SER A 6 -11.50 38.69 -1.58
N VAL A 7 -10.94 39.49 -0.65
CA VAL A 7 -9.91 39.01 0.29
C VAL A 7 -10.51 38.06 1.34
N LEU A 8 -11.72 38.33 1.81
CA LEU A 8 -12.42 37.49 2.78
C LEU A 8 -12.80 36.13 2.20
N VAL A 9 -13.27 36.09 0.94
CA VAL A 9 -13.53 34.84 0.21
C VAL A 9 -12.25 34.05 -0.01
N LEU A 10 -11.15 34.70 -0.37
CA LEU A 10 -9.85 34.05 -0.52
C LEU A 10 -9.39 33.42 0.80
N PHE A 11 -9.52 34.14 1.91
CA PHE A 11 -9.17 33.63 3.23
C PHE A 11 -10.05 32.44 3.65
N ALA A 12 -11.35 32.49 3.36
CA ALA A 12 -12.27 31.39 3.62
C ALA A 12 -11.87 30.11 2.86
N ILE A 13 -11.39 30.22 1.62
CA ILE A 13 -10.91 29.08 0.84
C ILE A 13 -9.69 28.42 1.51
N PHE A 14 -8.72 29.21 1.99
CA PHE A 14 -7.56 28.67 2.72
C PHE A 14 -7.95 27.95 4.01
N VAL A 15 -8.94 28.46 4.74
CA VAL A 15 -9.46 27.79 5.95
C VAL A 15 -10.12 26.44 5.59
N VAL A 16 -10.88 26.39 4.50
CA VAL A 16 -11.50 25.13 4.03
C VAL A 16 -10.45 24.11 3.59
N ILE A 17 -9.43 24.54 2.82
CA ILE A 17 -8.34 23.64 2.39
C ILE A 17 -7.59 23.10 3.61
N GLY A 18 -7.22 23.96 4.58
CA GLY A 18 -6.55 23.51 5.80
C GLY A 18 -7.41 22.61 6.70
N TYR A 19 -8.73 22.78 6.68
CA TYR A 19 -9.66 21.86 7.35
C TYR A 19 -9.71 20.50 6.64
N MET A 20 -9.72 20.48 5.30
CA MET A 20 -9.72 19.24 4.51
C MET A 20 -8.38 18.50 4.58
N ASP A 21 -7.28 19.23 4.64
CA ASP A 21 -5.92 18.70 4.73
C ASP A 21 -5.50 18.38 6.16
N SER A 22 -6.39 18.58 7.15
CA SER A 22 -6.14 18.16 8.52
C SER A 22 -5.96 16.64 8.53
N PRO A 23 -4.76 16.14 8.86
CA PRO A 23 -4.49 14.71 8.83
C PRO A 23 -5.23 14.11 10.02
N ASN A 24 -6.46 13.67 9.78
CA ASN A 24 -7.16 12.79 10.70
C ASN A 24 -6.62 11.37 10.49
N GLN A 25 -5.29 11.23 10.61
CA GLN A 25 -4.64 9.95 10.78
C GLN A 25 -4.96 9.51 12.20
N LYS A 26 -6.12 8.87 12.35
CA LYS A 26 -6.24 7.87 13.40
C LYS A 26 -5.07 6.92 13.18
N PRO A 27 -4.28 6.56 14.20
CA PRO A 27 -3.39 5.42 14.06
C PRO A 27 -4.28 4.29 13.53
N GLU A 28 -3.96 3.80 12.32
CA GLU A 28 -4.59 2.60 11.84
C GLU A 28 -4.24 1.55 12.88
N ASP A 29 -5.22 1.21 13.72
CA ASP A 29 -5.21 -0.03 14.48
C ASP A 29 -5.14 -1.10 13.41
N SER A 30 -3.90 -1.50 13.11
CA SER A 30 -3.55 -2.64 12.29
C SER A 30 -4.48 -3.78 12.65
N ILE A 31 -5.46 -4.04 11.78
CA ILE A 31 -6.35 -5.18 11.91
C ILE A 31 -5.49 -6.40 11.62
N HIS A 32 -4.87 -6.93 12.68
CA HIS A 32 -4.33 -8.27 12.67
C HIS A 32 -5.51 -9.22 12.50
N TYR A 33 -5.77 -9.64 11.26
CA TYR A 33 -6.61 -10.81 11.03
C TYR A 33 -5.91 -12.02 11.67
N PRO A 34 -6.51 -12.69 12.66
CA PRO A 34 -6.03 -14.01 13.03
C PRO A 34 -6.30 -14.91 11.82
N LEU A 35 -5.22 -15.35 11.17
CA LEU A 35 -5.26 -16.40 10.18
C LEU A 35 -5.85 -17.63 10.88
N SER A 36 -7.08 -17.98 10.52
CA SER A 36 -7.76 -19.18 10.99
C SER A 36 -6.88 -20.37 10.66
N THR A 37 -6.42 -21.05 11.70
CA THR A 37 -5.85 -22.38 11.68
C THR A 37 -6.75 -23.31 10.87
N ASP A 38 -6.28 -23.73 9.70
CA ASP A 38 -6.54 -25.06 9.18
C ASP A 38 -5.20 -25.69 8.77
N GLU A 39 -5.02 -26.89 9.28
CA GLU A 39 -3.76 -27.59 9.47
C GLU A 39 -3.04 -27.91 8.17
N LYS A 40 -1.81 -27.41 8.01
CA LYS A 40 -0.70 -28.26 7.54
C LYS A 40 0.66 -27.66 7.87
N GLU A 41 1.16 -28.14 8.99
CA GLU A 41 2.54 -28.07 9.43
C GLU A 41 3.52 -28.47 8.30
N LYS A 42 4.41 -27.54 7.95
CA LYS A 42 5.78 -27.86 7.57
C LYS A 42 6.70 -26.67 7.85
N GLU A 43 7.36 -26.75 9.00
CA GLU A 43 8.46 -25.88 9.42
C GLU A 43 9.68 -25.97 8.49
N THR A 44 10.55 -24.97 8.69
CA THR A 44 11.97 -24.81 8.29
C THR A 44 12.17 -24.15 6.91
N VAL A 45 12.86 -23.02 6.82
CA VAL A 45 14.22 -22.77 7.34
C VAL A 45 14.35 -21.39 7.99
N ALA A 46 14.90 -21.41 9.22
CA ALA A 46 15.42 -20.25 9.92
C ALA A 46 16.62 -19.64 9.19
N VAL A 47 16.63 -18.32 9.03
CA VAL A 47 17.85 -17.55 8.81
C VAL A 47 18.06 -16.70 10.06
N GLU A 48 18.95 -17.16 10.94
CA GLU A 48 19.56 -16.29 11.94
C GLU A 48 20.41 -15.24 11.22
N GLY A 49 20.24 -13.96 11.56
CA GLY A 49 21.08 -12.90 11.02
C GLY A 49 20.62 -11.48 11.34
N ASN A 50 20.84 -11.06 12.59
CA ASN A 50 20.85 -9.67 13.05
C ASN A 50 19.49 -8.94 13.04
N SER A 51 18.83 -8.97 14.19
CA SER A 51 17.63 -8.21 14.52
C SER A 51 17.90 -6.69 14.57
N ALA A 52 18.16 -6.07 13.43
CA ALA A 52 17.69 -4.72 13.20
C ALA A 52 16.19 -4.86 12.90
N PHE A 53 15.33 -4.23 13.69
CA PHE A 53 13.87 -4.23 13.51
C PHE A 53 13.53 -4.13 12.02
N THR A 54 13.14 -5.25 11.43
CA THR A 54 12.80 -5.36 10.02
C THR A 54 11.34 -5.72 9.97
N THR A 55 10.52 -4.78 9.52
CA THR A 55 9.10 -5.03 9.25
C THR A 55 9.00 -5.67 7.88
N MET A 56 8.17 -6.70 7.75
CA MET A 56 7.82 -7.30 6.46
C MET A 56 6.40 -6.89 6.09
N GLU A 57 6.23 -6.39 4.87
CA GLU A 57 4.95 -6.00 4.28
C GLU A 57 4.74 -6.72 2.95
N LEU A 58 3.47 -7.03 2.62
CA LEU A 58 3.09 -7.60 1.34
C LEU A 58 2.56 -6.50 0.41
N GLU A 59 3.10 -6.41 -0.80
CA GLU A 59 2.72 -5.40 -1.79
C GLU A 59 2.47 -6.02 -3.17
N LEU A 60 1.34 -5.70 -3.80
CA LEU A 60 1.04 -6.05 -5.19
C LEU A 60 1.64 -5.02 -6.13
N VAL A 61 2.52 -5.45 -7.03
CA VAL A 61 3.18 -4.59 -8.02
C VAL A 61 2.82 -5.02 -9.43
N GLN A 62 2.52 -4.04 -10.29
CA GLN A 62 2.18 -4.30 -11.68
C GLN A 62 3.41 -4.78 -12.45
N GLU A 63 3.35 -6.01 -12.95
CA GLU A 63 4.42 -6.62 -13.75
C GLU A 63 4.26 -6.31 -15.25
N GLY A 64 3.03 -6.07 -15.70
CA GLY A 64 2.79 -5.70 -17.07
C GLY A 64 1.34 -5.75 -17.51
N THR A 65 1.16 -5.44 -18.79
CA THR A 65 -0.13 -5.43 -19.47
C THR A 65 -0.02 -6.19 -20.79
N LYS A 66 -1.02 -7.00 -21.12
CA LYS A 66 -1.11 -7.70 -22.40
C LYS A 66 -2.54 -7.71 -22.94
N MET A 67 -2.68 -7.87 -24.25
CA MET A 67 -3.97 -8.12 -24.91
C MET A 67 -4.18 -9.64 -24.99
N VAL A 68 -5.30 -10.14 -24.46
CA VAL A 68 -5.69 -11.56 -24.52
C VAL A 68 -7.13 -11.64 -24.98
N ASP A 69 -7.34 -12.26 -26.14
CA ASP A 69 -8.67 -12.41 -26.77
C ASP A 69 -9.42 -11.08 -26.94
N GLY A 70 -8.71 -10.06 -27.41
CA GLY A 70 -9.26 -8.71 -27.60
C GLY A 70 -9.33 -7.87 -26.33
N ALA A 71 -9.29 -8.46 -25.14
CA ALA A 71 -9.37 -7.76 -23.87
C ALA A 71 -7.99 -7.35 -23.32
N LYS A 72 -7.90 -6.15 -22.75
CA LYS A 72 -6.73 -5.72 -21.97
C LYS A 72 -6.67 -6.47 -20.64
N VAL A 73 -5.54 -7.10 -20.35
CA VAL A 73 -5.26 -7.83 -19.11
C VAL A 73 -4.01 -7.28 -18.45
N GLU A 74 -4.13 -6.84 -17.21
CA GLU A 74 -3.02 -6.39 -16.37
C GLU A 74 -2.65 -7.51 -15.38
N ALA A 75 -1.34 -7.70 -15.18
CA ALA A 75 -0.79 -8.69 -14.25
C ALA A 75 -0.09 -7.97 -13.09
N TYR A 76 -0.44 -8.36 -11.88
CA TYR A 76 0.15 -7.90 -10.64
C TYR A 76 0.77 -9.09 -9.91
N ARG A 77 1.96 -8.92 -9.36
CA ARG A 77 2.65 -9.92 -8.55
C ARG A 77 2.82 -9.39 -7.15
N GLU A 78 2.59 -10.24 -6.16
CA GLU A 78 2.83 -9.91 -4.76
C GLU A 78 4.33 -10.06 -4.41
N TYR A 79 4.81 -9.15 -3.57
CA TYR A 79 6.17 -9.13 -3.09
C TYR A 79 6.21 -8.99 -1.57
N GLU A 80 7.15 -9.69 -0.95
CA GLU A 80 7.57 -9.41 0.43
C GLU A 80 8.59 -8.26 0.41
N ILE A 81 8.20 -7.15 1.03
CA ILE A 81 9.03 -5.95 1.18
C ILE A 81 9.54 -5.90 2.61
N TYR A 82 10.86 -5.89 2.77
CA TYR A 82 11.52 -5.80 4.07
C TYR A 82 12.02 -4.39 4.27
N ILE A 83 11.57 -3.75 5.35
CA ILE A 83 11.82 -2.35 5.66
C ILE A 83 12.58 -2.26 6.97
N ASN A 84 13.65 -1.46 7.00
CA ASN A 84 14.42 -1.23 8.23
C ASN A 84 13.72 -0.21 9.15
N SER A 85 14.26 -0.01 10.36
CA SER A 85 13.74 0.96 11.33
C SER A 85 13.69 2.41 10.84
N ASP A 86 14.46 2.76 9.81
CA ASP A 86 14.47 4.10 9.22
C ASP A 86 13.42 4.26 8.09
N GLY A 87 12.61 3.23 7.83
CA GLY A 87 11.60 3.22 6.75
C GLY A 87 12.18 2.93 5.37
N LYS A 88 13.43 2.47 5.25
CA LYS A 88 14.08 2.16 3.97
C LYS A 88 13.88 0.69 3.60
N VAL A 89 13.46 0.45 2.36
CA VAL A 89 13.40 -0.89 1.76
C VAL A 89 14.82 -1.46 1.64
N ILE A 90 15.07 -2.58 2.29
CA ILE A 90 16.36 -3.29 2.28
C ILE A 90 16.32 -4.57 1.43
N LYS A 91 15.14 -5.15 1.23
CA LYS A 91 14.96 -6.37 0.43
C LYS A 91 13.55 -6.40 -0.16
N LYS A 92 13.45 -6.91 -1.39
CA LYS A 92 12.21 -7.20 -2.09
C LYS A 92 12.27 -8.62 -2.65
N VAL A 93 11.36 -9.49 -2.23
CA VAL A 93 11.31 -10.89 -2.66
C VAL A 93 10.00 -11.15 -3.37
N PRO A 94 10.01 -11.61 -4.63
CA PRO A 94 8.78 -11.97 -5.32
C PRO A 94 8.16 -13.23 -4.71
N THR A 95 6.84 -13.25 -4.55
CA THR A 95 6.08 -14.47 -4.22
C THR A 95 5.55 -15.13 -5.49
N ASP A 96 4.93 -16.30 -5.36
CA ASP A 96 4.24 -16.97 -6.48
C ASP A 96 2.77 -16.52 -6.61
N HIS A 97 2.33 -15.53 -5.83
CA HIS A 97 0.96 -15.02 -5.87
C HIS A 97 0.82 -13.93 -6.94
N TYR A 98 -0.09 -14.17 -7.89
CA TYR A 98 -0.42 -13.24 -8.97
C TYR A 98 -1.91 -12.89 -8.96
N GLN A 99 -2.19 -11.62 -9.26
CA GLN A 99 -3.54 -11.12 -9.50
C GLN A 99 -3.65 -10.55 -10.91
N TYR A 100 -4.82 -10.72 -11.52
CA TYR A 100 -5.06 -10.28 -12.89
C TYR A 100 -6.32 -9.43 -12.97
N LEU A 101 -6.22 -8.28 -13.62
CA LEU A 101 -7.36 -7.44 -13.96
C LEU A 101 -7.64 -7.54 -15.45
N LYS A 102 -8.83 -8.03 -15.81
CA LYS A 102 -9.30 -8.11 -17.20
C LYS A 102 -10.39 -7.07 -17.43
N TYR A 103 -10.15 -6.19 -18.39
CA TYR A 103 -11.12 -5.20 -18.82
C TYR A 103 -12.02 -5.81 -19.91
N LYS A 104 -13.32 -5.61 -19.79
CA LYS A 104 -14.25 -5.85 -20.91
C LYS A 104 -14.22 -4.60 -21.78
N ASP A 105 -14.18 -4.81 -23.08
CA ASP A 105 -14.37 -3.75 -24.08
C ASP A 105 -15.82 -3.21 -24.03
#